data_AF-A0A9P9CXM3-F1
#
_entry.id   AF-A0A9P9CXM3-F1
#
_cell.length_a   1.000
_cell.length_b   1.000
_cell.length_c   1.000
_cell.angle_alpha   90.00
_cell.angle_beta   90.00
_cell.angle_gamma   90.00
#
_symmetry.space_group_name_H-M   'P 1'
#
loop_
_entity.id
_entity.type
_entity.pdbx_description
1 polymer ?
#
loop_
_entity_poly.entity_id
_entity_poly.type
_entity_poly.pdbx_seq_one_letter_code
_entity_poly.pdbx_strand_id
1 'polypeptide(L)'
;MDILDDEDVIYITIRGESDEDCGNNCPTYWQSVDGEQNIQDPELENDNEDAQQLNSDFSSNFARLSIRQARDKLNTTLHIEPGSLTARKPKYFLAKRGAPKIDKICGNVVPHHTNPGIMFPLIEISTGTYPNNKKVEKNYNAVYDFKQPLKPNEKEWFELDNIKQRVTQRDSKGNKRGYAVEHILEWHLLGSFFQKDKDNGINSRCATVQHYFNTPVDIDTKVPTKNGGDDDDDEDETTFHKMGRMEAIKWIATQYPGTSSHSPFEYEFVILEEGMNGRKKMVWEEGTSVVKKPTLGSDGLPSWKNKENSFTMEMLTENRAYDPEDKDVSHYKENEGYQGAIHQFRQLLGVYTYLGLEEINTIFLAQVKRVAEAFEYLEKDVLPKVDFSPLPPYQYQGFKKQWMDHIEERYKEGKQKIENWMTKWEPEIKKLADGSRPGYSKRDIEKKDMCSKATDQEIKERAERLLKVYKDRKEWVVDFS
;
A
#
# COMPACT_ATOMS: atom_id res chain seq x y z
N MET A 1 10.00 -2.75 31.34
CA MET A 1 10.25 -4.04 30.69
C MET A 1 9.41 -3.95 29.44
N ASP A 2 10.01 -3.37 28.42
CA ASP A 2 9.27 -2.67 27.37
C ASP A 2 9.17 -3.60 26.18
N ILE A 3 7.94 -3.98 25.87
CA ILE A 3 7.58 -4.87 24.77
C ILE A 3 7.55 -4.02 23.50
N LEU A 4 8.36 -4.41 22.52
CA LEU A 4 8.39 -3.83 21.18
C LEU A 4 7.15 -4.30 20.40
N ASP A 5 6.50 -3.39 19.67
CA ASP A 5 5.48 -3.71 18.67
C ASP A 5 6.17 -4.28 17.43
N ASP A 6 6.04 -5.58 17.21
CA ASP A 6 6.44 -6.26 15.97
C ASP A 6 5.44 -5.95 14.84
N GLU A 7 5.64 -4.82 14.15
CA GLU A 7 5.23 -4.63 12.77
C GLU A 7 6.48 -4.36 11.91
N ASP A 8 7.39 -5.33 11.81
CA ASP A 8 8.51 -5.29 10.85
C ASP A 8 9.09 -6.70 10.62
N VAL A 9 8.66 -7.39 9.57
CA VAL A 9 9.39 -8.54 9.04
C VAL A 9 10.12 -8.10 7.77
N ILE A 10 11.43 -7.86 7.90
CA ILE A 10 12.36 -7.80 6.77
C ILE A 10 12.76 -9.24 6.44
N TYR A 11 12.35 -9.75 5.28
CA TYR A 11 12.99 -10.94 4.72
C TYR A 11 14.32 -10.53 4.10
N ILE A 12 15.43 -10.88 4.76
CA ILE A 12 16.75 -10.87 4.12
C ILE A 12 16.97 -12.28 3.57
N THR A 13 16.85 -12.45 2.25
CA THR A 13 17.31 -13.67 1.59
C THR A 13 18.82 -13.56 1.42
N ILE A 14 19.59 -14.25 2.26
CA ILE A 14 21.02 -14.44 2.04
C ILE A 14 21.17 -15.61 1.07
N ARG A 15 21.51 -15.34 -0.19
CA ARG A 15 22.06 -16.37 -1.07
C ARG A 15 23.54 -16.49 -0.75
N GLY A 16 23.95 -17.60 -0.17
CA GLY A 16 25.34 -18.04 -0.24
C GLY A 16 25.52 -18.79 -1.54
N GLU A 17 26.32 -18.27 -2.45
CA GLU A 17 26.92 -19.08 -3.51
C GLU A 17 28.13 -19.78 -2.88
N SER A 18 28.13 -21.10 -2.87
CA SER A 18 29.32 -21.87 -2.52
C SER A 18 30.19 -21.93 -3.77
N ASP A 19 31.28 -21.18 -3.76
CA ASP A 19 32.38 -21.43 -4.69
C ASP A 19 33.16 -22.65 -4.15
N GLU A 20 33.34 -23.69 -4.97
CA GLU A 20 33.88 -24.99 -4.53
C GLU A 20 35.38 -24.95 -4.16
N ASP A 21 36.05 -23.81 -4.32
CA ASP A 21 37.52 -23.70 -4.20
C ASP A 21 38.05 -22.92 -2.97
N CYS A 22 37.22 -22.59 -1.97
CA CYS A 22 37.69 -21.93 -0.74
C CYS A 22 37.76 -22.91 0.45
N GLY A 23 38.98 -23.34 0.79
CA GLY A 23 39.28 -24.12 2.01
C GLY A 23 38.98 -23.38 3.33
N ASN A 24 39.19 -24.09 4.45
CA ASN A 24 38.65 -23.86 5.80
C ASN A 24 38.93 -22.52 6.54
N ASN A 25 39.23 -21.40 5.88
CA ASN A 25 39.40 -20.10 6.52
C ASN A 25 38.92 -18.93 5.64
N CYS A 26 37.69 -18.45 5.84
CA CYS A 26 37.27 -17.03 5.81
C CYS A 26 35.76 -16.88 6.14
N PRO A 27 35.37 -15.81 6.85
CA PRO A 27 34.35 -14.95 6.25
C PRO A 27 34.81 -13.49 6.20
N THR A 28 35.02 -12.98 4.98
CA THR A 28 35.06 -11.55 4.66
C THR A 28 33.66 -11.12 4.22
N TYR A 29 33.08 -10.16 4.93
CA TYR A 29 31.84 -9.49 4.53
C TYR A 29 32.21 -8.26 3.71
N TRP A 30 31.82 -8.23 2.44
CA TRP A 30 31.83 -7.00 1.64
C TRP A 30 30.43 -6.40 1.62
N GLN A 31 30.33 -5.15 2.04
CA GLN A 31 29.16 -4.30 1.83
C GLN A 31 29.58 -3.27 0.80
N SER A 32 29.25 -3.48 -0.49
CA SER A 32 29.38 -2.40 -1.47
C SER A 32 28.18 -1.47 -1.32
N VAL A 33 28.49 -0.18 -1.20
CA VAL A 33 27.53 0.91 -1.26
C VAL A 33 27.87 1.65 -2.55
N ASP A 34 27.12 1.40 -3.62
CA ASP A 34 27.24 2.20 -4.83
C ASP A 34 26.52 3.53 -4.60
N GLY A 35 27.30 4.52 -4.14
CA GLY A 35 26.94 5.93 -4.17
C GLY A 35 27.99 6.66 -4.99
N GLU A 36 27.66 7.00 -6.24
CA GLU A 36 28.43 7.95 -7.03
C GLU A 36 28.40 9.32 -6.34
N GLN A 37 29.50 9.70 -5.69
CA GLN A 37 29.87 11.10 -5.51
C GLN A 37 31.37 11.27 -5.73
N ASN A 38 31.69 11.97 -6.82
CA ASN A 38 32.95 12.68 -7.02
C ASN A 38 33.36 13.45 -5.75
N ILE A 39 34.61 13.31 -5.31
CA ILE A 39 35.52 14.39 -4.85
C ILE A 39 36.92 13.79 -4.67
N GLN A 40 37.89 14.66 -4.93
CA GLN A 40 39.33 14.49 -5.19
C GLN A 40 40.17 13.80 -4.09
N ASP A 41 41.23 13.12 -4.54
CA ASP A 41 42.37 12.60 -3.77
C ASP A 41 43.01 13.69 -2.88
N PRO A 42 43.59 13.26 -1.74
CA PRO A 42 45.06 13.25 -1.74
C PRO A 42 45.70 12.00 -1.10
N GLU A 43 46.90 11.75 -1.61
CA GLU A 43 47.93 10.79 -1.21
C GLU A 43 48.18 10.70 0.30
N LEU A 44 48.52 9.49 0.79
CA LEU A 44 49.65 9.27 1.70
C LEU A 44 49.97 7.76 1.87
N GLU A 45 51.25 7.47 1.71
CA GLU A 45 51.93 6.17 1.80
C GLU A 45 52.22 5.71 3.24
N ASN A 46 52.64 4.43 3.31
CA ASN A 46 53.57 3.78 4.25
C ASN A 46 53.02 2.90 5.40
N ASP A 47 53.16 1.59 5.15
CA ASP A 47 54.07 0.63 5.79
C ASP A 47 53.95 0.20 7.27
N ASN A 48 54.07 -1.14 7.36
CA ASN A 48 54.71 -2.00 8.37
C ASN A 48 53.89 -2.73 9.45
N GLU A 49 53.92 -4.07 9.30
CA GLU A 49 54.41 -5.10 10.23
C GLU A 49 54.08 -4.93 11.73
N ASP A 50 53.41 -5.92 12.34
CA ASP A 50 54.15 -6.97 13.03
C ASP A 50 53.29 -8.12 13.59
N ALA A 51 54.02 -9.17 13.93
CA ALA A 51 53.67 -10.56 14.10
C ALA A 51 52.79 -10.96 15.32
N GLN A 52 52.12 -12.09 15.11
CA GLN A 52 52.02 -13.29 15.97
C GLN A 52 51.81 -13.12 17.49
N GLN A 53 50.87 -13.91 18.03
CA GLN A 53 51.14 -15.05 18.93
C GLN A 53 49.98 -15.25 19.91
N LEU A 54 49.18 -16.31 19.69
CA LEU A 54 48.75 -17.28 20.72
C LEU A 54 47.81 -18.30 20.07
N ASN A 55 48.39 -19.48 19.86
CA ASN A 55 47.73 -20.68 19.37
C ASN A 55 47.90 -21.72 20.47
N SER A 56 46.83 -22.05 21.19
CA SER A 56 46.63 -23.38 21.77
C SER A 56 45.26 -23.44 22.46
N ASP A 57 44.62 -24.57 22.30
CA ASP A 57 43.45 -25.07 23.04
C ASP A 57 42.08 -24.68 22.49
N PHE A 58 41.57 -25.50 21.57
CA PHE A 58 40.52 -26.48 21.88
C PHE A 58 40.00 -27.10 20.58
N SER A 59 40.56 -28.26 20.21
CA SER A 59 39.86 -29.21 19.36
C SER A 59 38.76 -29.90 20.18
N SER A 60 37.62 -30.13 19.54
CA SER A 60 36.49 -30.96 19.97
C SER A 60 35.56 -30.37 21.05
N ASN A 61 34.42 -29.85 20.60
CA ASN A 61 33.10 -30.23 21.09
C ASN A 61 32.01 -29.58 20.22
N PHE A 62 31.27 -30.43 19.49
CA PHE A 62 30.00 -30.05 18.87
C PHE A 62 29.01 -29.73 19.99
N ALA A 63 28.72 -28.46 20.23
CA ALA A 63 27.69 -28.03 21.15
C ALA A 63 26.74 -27.05 20.45
N ARG A 64 25.47 -27.42 20.36
CA ARG A 64 24.36 -26.50 20.06
C ARG A 64 24.36 -25.39 21.12
N LEU A 65 24.83 -24.21 20.74
CA LEU A 65 24.68 -23.01 21.56
C LEU A 65 23.20 -22.61 21.58
N SER A 66 22.64 -22.48 22.78
CA SER A 66 21.31 -21.88 22.93
C SER A 66 21.39 -20.38 22.60
N ILE A 67 20.29 -19.81 22.09
CA ILE A 67 20.18 -18.38 21.73
C ILE A 67 20.62 -17.45 22.87
N ARG A 68 20.49 -17.87 24.13
CA ARG A 68 20.98 -17.15 25.32
C ARG A 68 22.50 -17.02 25.35
N GLN A 69 23.23 -18.08 25.02
CA GLN A 69 24.70 -18.10 25.08
C GLN A 69 25.34 -17.32 23.91
N ALA A 70 24.65 -17.24 22.77
CA ALA A 70 25.06 -16.36 21.68
C ALA A 70 24.89 -14.87 22.05
N ARG A 71 23.81 -14.53 22.78
CA ARG A 71 23.53 -13.17 23.26
C ARG A 71 24.57 -12.71 24.30
N ASP A 72 24.97 -13.58 25.21
CA ASP A 72 25.95 -13.23 26.25
C ASP A 72 27.37 -13.04 25.69
N LYS A 73 27.74 -13.78 24.63
CA LYS A 73 29.00 -13.58 23.89
C LYS A 73 29.03 -12.29 23.06
N LEU A 74 27.89 -11.89 22.49
CA LEU A 74 27.76 -10.63 21.75
C LEU A 74 27.90 -9.40 22.67
N ASN A 75 27.37 -9.48 23.90
CA ASN A 75 27.47 -8.40 24.88
C ASN A 75 28.87 -8.25 25.52
N THR A 76 29.71 -9.28 25.45
CA THR A 76 31.05 -9.26 26.07
C THR A 76 32.15 -8.81 25.10
N THR A 77 31.90 -8.84 23.79
CA THR A 77 32.90 -8.51 22.76
C THR A 77 32.75 -7.08 22.23
N LEU A 78 31.59 -6.44 22.43
CA LEU A 78 31.33 -5.06 22.01
C LEU A 78 31.08 -4.21 23.25
N HIS A 79 32.06 -3.39 23.63
CA HIS A 79 31.85 -2.28 24.57
C HIS A 79 30.96 -1.22 23.90
N ILE A 80 29.65 -1.43 23.97
CA ILE A 80 28.66 -0.42 23.66
C ILE A 80 28.31 0.26 25.00
N GLU A 81 28.68 1.53 25.14
CA GLU A 81 28.31 2.32 26.31
C GLU A 81 26.77 2.33 26.49
N PRO A 82 26.27 2.07 27.71
CA PRO A 82 24.85 2.14 28.02
C PRO A 82 24.43 3.60 28.12
N GLY A 83 24.21 4.24 26.98
CA GLY A 83 23.79 5.64 26.91
C GLY A 83 23.39 6.19 25.54
N SER A 84 23.60 5.45 24.45
CA SER A 84 23.34 5.97 23.09
C SER A 84 22.62 4.95 22.20
N LEU A 85 21.41 4.56 22.59
CA LEU A 85 20.38 4.13 21.64
C LEU A 85 19.42 5.31 21.45
N THR A 86 19.89 6.34 20.74
CA THR A 86 18.95 7.27 20.12
C THR A 86 18.17 6.45 19.10
N ALA A 87 16.90 6.20 19.41
CA ALA A 87 15.93 5.62 18.49
C ALA A 87 16.09 6.30 17.12
N ARG A 88 16.62 5.56 16.14
CA ARG A 88 16.65 6.02 14.75
C ARG A 88 15.20 6.27 14.38
N LYS A 89 14.83 7.56 14.32
CA LYS A 89 13.49 8.04 14.01
C LYS A 89 12.94 7.37 12.75
N PRO A 90 11.61 7.26 12.59
CA PRO A 90 10.90 6.69 11.44
C PRO A 90 11.04 7.54 10.15
N LYS A 91 12.26 7.92 9.78
CA LYS A 91 12.56 8.61 8.51
C LYS A 91 12.53 7.64 7.32
N TYR A 92 12.81 6.36 7.53
CA TYR A 92 12.90 5.37 6.45
C TYR A 92 11.54 4.99 5.83
N PHE A 93 10.43 5.03 6.59
CA PHE A 93 9.11 4.68 6.07
C PHE A 93 8.48 5.75 5.17
N LEU A 94 8.72 7.03 5.46
CA LEU A 94 8.23 8.12 4.62
C LEU A 94 8.96 8.20 3.26
N ALA A 95 10.24 7.78 3.22
CA ALA A 95 11.05 7.78 2.00
C ALA A 95 10.57 6.75 0.96
N LYS A 96 10.10 5.57 1.38
CA LYS A 96 9.58 4.54 0.46
C LYS A 96 8.26 4.90 -0.22
N ARG A 97 7.49 5.86 0.31
CA ARG A 97 6.19 6.22 -0.26
C ARG A 97 6.25 7.26 -1.38
N GLY A 98 7.28 8.09 -1.42
CA GLY A 98 7.56 9.03 -2.53
C GLY A 98 8.22 8.38 -3.76
N ALA A 99 8.69 7.13 -3.62
CA ALA A 99 9.29 6.39 -4.72
C ALA A 99 8.25 6.02 -5.78
N PRO A 100 8.67 5.89 -7.05
CA PRO A 100 7.86 5.30 -8.11
C PRO A 100 7.26 3.97 -7.64
N LYS A 101 5.98 3.76 -7.92
CA LYS A 101 5.36 2.44 -7.79
C LYS A 101 5.72 1.65 -9.03
N ILE A 102 6.20 0.43 -8.82
CA ILE A 102 6.68 -0.47 -9.87
C ILE A 102 5.91 -1.77 -9.77
N ASP A 103 5.23 -2.16 -10.84
CA ASP A 103 4.62 -3.48 -11.00
C ASP A 103 5.37 -4.24 -12.07
N LYS A 104 5.61 -5.52 -11.79
CA LYS A 104 6.12 -6.48 -12.77
C LYS A 104 4.98 -7.39 -13.17
N ILE A 105 4.52 -7.23 -14.41
CA ILE A 105 3.35 -7.94 -14.92
C ILE A 105 3.73 -8.90 -16.05
N CYS A 106 2.78 -9.79 -16.39
CA CYS A 106 2.89 -10.70 -17.53
C CYS A 106 4.09 -11.66 -17.50
N GLY A 107 4.59 -11.99 -16.31
CA GLY A 107 5.63 -13.01 -16.15
C GLY A 107 5.16 -14.39 -16.59
N ASN A 108 6.07 -15.15 -17.20
CA ASN A 108 5.88 -16.57 -17.56
C ASN A 108 4.77 -16.84 -18.58
N VAL A 109 4.42 -15.89 -19.43
CA VAL A 109 3.56 -16.17 -20.60
C VAL A 109 4.44 -16.86 -21.65
N VAL A 110 4.28 -18.17 -21.80
CA VAL A 110 5.07 -18.97 -22.75
C VAL A 110 4.44 -18.82 -24.15
N PRO A 111 5.14 -18.21 -25.12
CA PRO A 111 4.71 -18.25 -26.51
C PRO A 111 4.81 -19.69 -27.06
N HIS A 112 3.73 -20.20 -27.65
CA HIS A 112 3.74 -21.51 -28.33
C HIS A 112 4.56 -21.52 -29.64
N HIS A 113 5.09 -20.37 -30.10
CA HIS A 113 5.69 -20.23 -31.43
C HIS A 113 7.15 -19.73 -31.46
N THR A 114 7.77 -19.48 -30.32
CA THR A 114 9.23 -19.31 -30.27
C THR A 114 9.85 -20.53 -29.61
N ASN A 115 11.08 -20.86 -30.01
CA ASN A 115 11.87 -21.97 -29.44
C ASN A 115 11.55 -22.17 -27.95
N PRO A 116 11.19 -23.40 -27.51
CA PRO A 116 10.98 -23.70 -26.10
C PRO A 116 12.27 -23.33 -25.34
N GLY A 117 12.26 -22.15 -24.68
CA GLY A 117 13.45 -21.54 -24.09
C GLY A 117 13.48 -20.01 -24.09
N ILE A 118 12.74 -19.31 -24.97
CA ILE A 118 12.69 -17.84 -24.93
C ILE A 118 11.59 -17.40 -23.96
N MET A 119 11.99 -17.09 -22.72
CA MET A 119 11.13 -16.36 -21.79
C MET A 119 11.11 -14.88 -22.18
N PHE A 120 9.92 -14.30 -22.36
CA PHE A 120 9.81 -12.86 -22.46
C PHE A 120 10.13 -12.22 -21.10
N PRO A 121 10.87 -11.10 -21.10
CA PRO A 121 11.08 -10.34 -19.87
C PRO A 121 9.74 -9.89 -19.30
N LEU A 122 9.68 -9.80 -17.96
CA LEU A 122 8.58 -9.16 -17.25
C LEU A 122 8.39 -7.74 -17.80
N ILE A 123 7.14 -7.34 -18.02
CA ILE A 123 6.85 -5.94 -18.30
C ILE A 123 6.90 -5.19 -16.98
N GLU A 124 7.77 -4.19 -16.91
CA GLU A 124 7.84 -3.29 -15.78
C GLU A 124 7.03 -2.03 -16.08
N ILE A 125 5.95 -1.83 -15.32
CA ILE A 125 5.17 -0.59 -15.33
C ILE A 125 5.60 0.22 -14.13
N SER A 126 6.09 1.43 -14.36
CA SER A 126 6.40 2.37 -13.29
C SER A 126 5.60 3.65 -13.42
N THR A 127 5.05 4.08 -12.28
CA THR A 127 4.50 5.43 -12.13
C THR A 127 5.64 6.45 -12.01
N GLY A 128 5.33 7.73 -12.16
CA GLY A 128 6.29 8.77 -11.76
C GLY A 128 6.55 8.73 -10.25
N THR A 129 7.56 9.47 -9.79
CA THR A 129 7.74 9.68 -8.35
C THR A 129 6.50 10.33 -7.75
N TYR A 130 6.15 10.03 -6.51
CA TYR A 130 5.02 10.68 -5.86
C TYR A 130 5.52 11.97 -5.19
N PRO A 131 4.72 13.06 -5.20
CA PRO A 131 5.06 14.22 -4.40
C PRO A 131 5.09 13.81 -2.93
N ASN A 132 5.99 14.42 -2.16
CA ASN A 132 5.96 14.19 -0.72
C ASN A 132 4.73 14.85 -0.09
N ASN A 133 4.38 14.36 1.09
CA ASN A 133 3.28 14.84 1.90
C ASN A 133 3.20 16.39 2.02
N LYS A 134 4.33 17.08 2.22
CA LYS A 134 4.35 18.54 2.39
C LYS A 134 4.06 19.28 1.10
N LYS A 135 4.55 18.77 -0.04
CA LYS A 135 4.31 19.36 -1.36
C LYS A 135 2.83 19.32 -1.70
N VAL A 136 2.17 18.18 -1.46
CA VAL A 136 0.74 18.03 -1.71
C VAL A 136 -0.09 18.95 -0.81
N GLU A 137 0.24 19.02 0.49
CA GLU A 137 -0.50 19.89 1.43
C GLU A 137 -0.37 21.37 1.06
N LYS A 138 0.83 21.83 0.68
CA LYS A 138 1.07 23.22 0.28
C LYS A 138 0.28 23.62 -0.98
N ASN A 139 0.15 22.70 -1.93
CA ASN A 139 -0.34 23.01 -3.27
C ASN A 139 -1.82 22.62 -3.48
N TYR A 140 -2.38 21.70 -2.68
CA TYR A 140 -3.75 21.17 -2.89
C TYR A 140 -4.69 21.33 -1.71
N ASN A 141 -4.18 21.52 -0.49
CA ASN A 141 -4.97 21.45 0.76
C ASN A 141 -5.92 20.22 0.88
N ALA A 142 -5.82 19.23 -0.01
CA ALA A 142 -6.73 18.10 -0.16
C ALA A 142 -6.33 16.97 0.78
N VAL A 143 -6.61 17.16 2.07
CA VAL A 143 -6.39 16.14 3.10
C VAL A 143 -7.73 15.55 3.48
N TYR A 144 -8.00 14.34 3.02
CA TYR A 144 -9.22 13.62 3.39
C TYR A 144 -8.99 12.84 4.67
N ASP A 145 -9.64 13.32 5.72
CA ASP A 145 -9.61 12.69 7.04
C ASP A 145 -10.89 13.04 7.80
N PHE A 146 -11.11 12.37 8.92
CA PHE A 146 -12.22 12.67 9.80
C PHE A 146 -11.94 13.95 10.58
N LYS A 147 -12.95 14.81 10.77
CA LYS A 147 -12.81 16.18 11.30
C LYS A 147 -12.17 16.26 12.70
N GLN A 148 -12.48 15.34 13.60
CA GLN A 148 -11.90 15.29 14.97
C GLN A 148 -11.37 13.89 15.30
N PRO A 149 -10.31 13.40 14.61
CA PRO A 149 -9.95 11.98 14.58
C PRO A 149 -9.35 11.47 15.91
N LEU A 150 -8.96 12.38 16.81
CA LEU A 150 -8.42 12.06 18.13
C LEU A 150 -9.47 12.12 19.25
N LYS A 151 -10.73 12.44 18.91
CA LYS A 151 -11.79 12.63 19.89
C LYS A 151 -12.95 11.68 19.59
N PRO A 152 -12.80 10.39 19.88
CA PRO A 152 -13.77 9.35 19.49
C PRO A 152 -15.17 9.53 20.07
N ASN A 153 -15.35 10.41 21.06
CA ASN A 153 -16.65 10.74 21.66
C ASN A 153 -17.33 11.96 21.01
N GLU A 154 -16.67 12.67 20.08
CA GLU A 154 -17.23 13.82 19.35
C GLU A 154 -17.91 13.38 18.04
N LYS A 155 -18.90 14.13 17.56
CA LYS A 155 -19.67 13.78 16.35
C LYS A 155 -18.79 13.82 15.11
N GLU A 156 -17.93 14.83 15.09
CA GLU A 156 -16.92 15.13 14.09
C GLU A 156 -15.87 14.02 13.95
N TRP A 157 -15.76 13.08 14.90
CA TRP A 157 -14.92 11.91 14.74
C TRP A 157 -15.42 11.00 13.61
N PHE A 158 -16.72 10.99 13.33
CA PHE A 158 -17.35 10.14 12.32
C PHE A 158 -17.54 10.84 10.97
N GLU A 159 -17.36 12.16 10.93
CA GLU A 159 -17.57 12.98 9.73
C GLU A 159 -16.26 13.08 8.95
N LEU A 160 -16.25 12.53 7.73
CA LEU A 160 -15.17 12.73 6.79
C LEU A 160 -15.29 14.11 6.15
N ASP A 161 -14.16 14.79 5.96
CA ASP A 161 -14.09 16.06 5.25
C ASP A 161 -12.76 16.21 4.52
N ASN A 162 -12.70 17.17 3.60
CA ASN A 162 -11.44 17.71 3.14
C ASN A 162 -10.92 18.73 4.17
N ILE A 163 -10.06 18.28 5.08
CA ILE A 163 -9.52 19.14 6.14
C ILE A 163 -8.35 19.98 5.62
N LYS A 164 -8.34 21.28 5.92
CA LYS A 164 -7.31 22.22 5.43
C LYS A 164 -5.88 21.88 5.86
N GLN A 165 -5.71 21.04 6.88
CA GLN A 165 -4.40 20.69 7.42
C GLN A 165 -4.45 19.32 8.08
N ARG A 166 -3.33 18.58 8.04
CA ARG A 166 -3.23 17.29 8.72
C ARG A 166 -3.30 17.46 10.22
N VAL A 167 -3.94 16.50 10.88
CA VAL A 167 -3.80 16.37 12.34
C VAL A 167 -2.38 15.90 12.64
N THR A 168 -1.55 16.81 13.16
CA THR A 168 -0.18 16.54 13.60
C THR A 168 -0.08 16.16 15.07
N GLN A 169 -1.19 16.30 15.80
CA GLN A 169 -1.30 15.91 17.20
C GLN A 169 -0.98 14.43 17.39
N ARG A 170 -0.36 14.11 18.52
CA ARG A 170 -0.10 12.74 18.94
C ARG A 170 -1.25 12.26 19.81
N ASP A 171 -1.52 10.97 19.76
CA ASP A 171 -2.42 10.35 20.73
C ASP A 171 -1.80 10.34 22.14
N SER A 172 -2.55 9.84 23.13
CA SER A 172 -2.09 9.75 24.52
C SER A 172 -0.87 8.83 24.73
N LYS A 173 -0.55 7.98 23.74
CA LYS A 173 0.61 7.09 23.73
C LYS A 173 1.80 7.69 22.96
N GLY A 174 1.66 8.93 22.47
CA GLY A 174 2.68 9.58 21.68
C GLY A 174 2.72 9.13 20.22
N ASN A 175 1.78 8.28 19.76
CA ASN A 175 1.72 7.88 18.36
C ASN A 175 1.22 9.03 17.50
N LYS A 176 1.77 9.15 16.29
CA LYS A 176 1.32 10.15 15.32
C LYS A 176 0.39 9.47 14.32
N ARG A 177 -0.65 10.19 13.89
CA ARG A 177 -1.49 9.76 12.78
C ARG A 177 -0.65 9.61 11.50
N GLY A 178 -0.79 8.46 10.85
CA GLY A 178 -0.13 8.13 9.60
C GLY A 178 -0.91 8.70 8.41
N TYR A 179 -0.20 9.19 7.40
CA TYR A 179 -0.79 9.69 6.16
C TYR A 179 0.05 9.30 4.96
N ALA A 180 -0.62 8.99 3.87
CA ALA A 180 0.00 8.69 2.58
C ALA A 180 -0.50 9.65 1.49
N VAL A 181 0.39 9.98 0.57
CA VAL A 181 0.02 10.60 -0.71
C VAL A 181 -0.41 9.48 -1.63
N GLU A 182 -1.56 9.66 -2.29
CA GLU A 182 -2.17 8.64 -3.11
C GLU A 182 -2.75 9.22 -4.39
N HIS A 183 -2.81 8.39 -5.43
CA HIS A 183 -3.65 8.69 -6.59
C HIS A 183 -5.12 8.47 -6.26
N ILE A 184 -5.98 9.17 -6.98
CA ILE A 184 -7.40 8.87 -6.97
C ILE A 184 -7.64 7.53 -7.68
N LEU A 185 -7.21 7.38 -8.94
CA LEU A 185 -7.16 6.11 -9.66
C LEU A 185 -5.94 5.28 -9.24
N GLU A 186 -6.18 4.06 -8.77
CA GLU A 186 -5.11 3.16 -8.35
C GLU A 186 -4.30 2.63 -9.54
N TRP A 187 -2.98 2.73 -9.44
CA TRP A 187 -2.04 2.30 -10.49
C TRP A 187 -2.06 0.79 -10.77
N HIS A 188 -2.27 -0.03 -9.73
CA HIS A 188 -2.33 -1.50 -9.86
C HIS A 188 -3.52 -1.97 -10.71
N LEU A 189 -4.53 -1.11 -10.95
CA LEU A 189 -5.64 -1.43 -11.85
C LEU A 189 -5.15 -1.65 -13.28
N LEU A 190 -4.12 -0.94 -13.74
CA LEU A 190 -3.49 -1.18 -15.04
C LEU A 190 -2.84 -2.57 -15.11
N GLY A 191 -2.15 -2.97 -14.04
CA GLY A 191 -1.60 -4.32 -13.93
C GLY A 191 -2.68 -5.40 -13.99
N SER A 192 -3.77 -5.22 -13.24
CA SER A 192 -4.91 -6.15 -13.25
C SER A 192 -5.60 -6.23 -14.62
N PHE A 193 -5.69 -5.11 -15.34
CA PHE A 193 -6.25 -5.05 -16.68
C PHE A 193 -5.48 -5.99 -17.62
N PHE A 194 -4.16 -5.90 -17.67
CA PHE A 194 -3.37 -6.77 -18.54
C PHE A 194 -3.37 -8.24 -18.12
N GLN A 195 -3.48 -8.52 -16.82
CA GLN A 195 -3.41 -9.88 -16.29
C GLN A 195 -4.75 -10.62 -16.31
N LYS A 196 -5.88 -9.92 -16.45
CA LYS A 196 -7.23 -10.52 -16.34
C LYS A 196 -7.50 -11.64 -17.36
N ASP A 197 -6.82 -11.64 -18.49
CA ASP A 197 -6.93 -12.68 -19.54
C ASP A 197 -5.59 -13.39 -19.81
N LYS A 198 -4.66 -13.35 -18.85
CA LYS A 198 -3.32 -13.96 -18.98
C LYS A 198 -3.37 -15.42 -19.39
N ASP A 199 -4.37 -16.16 -18.91
CA ASP A 199 -4.53 -17.60 -19.18
C ASP A 199 -4.96 -17.90 -20.63
N ASN A 200 -5.32 -16.88 -21.42
CA ASN A 200 -5.58 -17.02 -22.86
C ASN A 200 -4.29 -17.17 -23.70
N GLY A 201 -3.11 -17.21 -23.05
CA GLY A 201 -1.83 -17.46 -23.70
C GLY A 201 -1.49 -16.38 -24.72
N ILE A 202 -1.23 -16.79 -25.97
CA ILE A 202 -0.86 -15.88 -27.07
C ILE A 202 -1.96 -14.86 -27.41
N ASN A 203 -3.22 -15.18 -27.11
CA ASN A 203 -4.35 -14.29 -27.36
C ASN A 203 -4.64 -13.36 -26.17
N SER A 204 -3.79 -13.38 -25.13
CA SER A 204 -3.95 -12.49 -23.98
C SER A 204 -3.49 -11.06 -24.29
N ARG A 205 -4.04 -10.09 -23.55
CA ARG A 205 -3.48 -8.73 -23.50
C ARG A 205 -2.02 -8.75 -23.09
N CYS A 206 -1.64 -9.58 -22.13
CA CYS A 206 -0.23 -9.75 -21.73
C CYS A 206 0.69 -10.07 -22.91
N ALA A 207 0.34 -11.06 -23.74
CA ALA A 207 1.14 -11.41 -24.92
C ALA A 207 1.20 -10.24 -25.92
N THR A 208 0.07 -9.58 -26.16
CA THR A 208 0.00 -8.40 -27.06
C THR A 208 0.92 -7.28 -26.58
N VAL A 209 0.87 -6.95 -25.29
CA VAL A 209 1.70 -5.88 -24.71
C VAL A 209 3.18 -6.25 -24.77
N GLN A 210 3.53 -7.51 -24.47
CA GLN A 210 4.91 -7.98 -24.54
C GLN A 210 5.49 -7.88 -25.95
N HIS A 211 4.70 -8.20 -26.97
CA HIS A 211 5.13 -8.19 -28.37
C HIS A 211 5.24 -6.79 -28.96
N TYR A 212 4.27 -5.92 -28.65
CA TYR A 212 4.11 -4.66 -29.39
C TYR A 212 4.37 -3.42 -28.55
N PHE A 213 4.01 -3.42 -27.27
CA PHE A 213 4.04 -2.21 -26.44
C PHE A 213 5.36 -1.99 -25.71
N ASN A 214 6.23 -3.00 -25.65
CA ASN A 214 7.61 -2.85 -25.19
C ASN A 214 8.53 -2.21 -26.24
N THR A 215 8.02 -1.86 -27.42
CA THR A 215 8.80 -1.24 -28.48
C THR A 215 8.89 0.27 -28.26
N PRO A 216 10.09 0.88 -28.38
CA PRO A 216 10.24 2.33 -28.37
C PRO A 216 9.57 2.97 -29.60
N VAL A 217 8.67 3.92 -29.35
CA VAL A 217 7.91 4.65 -30.36
C VAL A 217 8.04 6.16 -30.16
N ASP A 218 7.89 6.92 -31.24
CA ASP A 218 7.84 8.38 -31.17
C ASP A 218 6.42 8.82 -30.75
N ILE A 219 6.32 9.52 -29.61
CA ILE A 219 5.07 10.07 -29.10
C ILE A 219 5.00 11.55 -29.48
N ASP A 220 4.06 11.86 -30.38
CA ASP A 220 3.80 13.23 -30.86
C ASP A 220 2.48 13.82 -30.36
N THR A 221 1.79 13.11 -29.46
CA THR A 221 0.60 13.63 -28.79
C THR A 221 0.92 14.50 -27.61
N LYS A 222 -0.06 15.32 -27.28
CA LYS A 222 -0.06 16.18 -26.12
C LYS A 222 -1.06 15.62 -25.10
N VAL A 223 -0.68 15.49 -23.83
CA VAL A 223 -1.59 15.03 -22.77
C VAL A 223 -2.39 16.21 -22.25
N PRO A 224 -3.74 16.14 -22.22
CA PRO A 224 -4.52 17.19 -21.61
C PRO A 224 -4.47 17.07 -20.08
N THR A 225 -4.32 18.20 -19.40
CA THR A 225 -4.31 18.28 -17.93
C THR A 225 -5.04 19.50 -17.44
N LYS A 226 -5.58 19.42 -16.20
CA LYS A 226 -6.32 20.49 -15.56
C LYS A 226 -5.35 21.36 -14.74
N ASN A 227 -5.34 22.67 -14.97
CA ASN A 227 -4.64 23.60 -14.11
C ASN A 227 -5.53 23.88 -12.89
N GLY A 228 -5.09 23.53 -11.68
CA GLY A 228 -5.85 23.85 -10.46
C GLY A 228 -5.51 25.23 -9.91
N GLY A 229 -5.70 26.26 -10.73
CA GLY A 229 -5.80 27.63 -10.22
C GLY A 229 -7.18 27.84 -9.60
N ASP A 230 -7.24 28.40 -8.39
CA ASP A 230 -8.48 28.81 -7.69
C ASP A 230 -9.14 30.06 -8.33
N ASP A 231 -8.62 30.55 -9.46
CA ASP A 231 -9.19 31.69 -10.16
C ASP A 231 -10.23 31.18 -11.16
N ASP A 232 -11.51 31.30 -10.79
CA ASP A 232 -12.72 30.95 -11.56
C ASP A 232 -12.79 31.61 -12.97
N ASP A 233 -11.81 32.45 -13.33
CA ASP A 233 -11.76 33.22 -14.58
C ASP A 233 -10.68 32.72 -15.57
N ASP A 234 -9.78 31.81 -15.18
CA ASP A 234 -8.81 31.22 -16.10
C ASP A 234 -9.42 29.97 -16.74
N GLU A 235 -9.95 30.12 -17.96
CA GLU A 235 -10.38 29.00 -18.82
C GLU A 235 -9.36 27.86 -18.72
N ASP A 236 -9.80 26.65 -18.31
CA ASP A 236 -9.00 25.41 -18.12
C ASP A 236 -7.88 25.26 -19.18
N GLU A 237 -6.73 25.92 -18.94
CA GLU A 237 -5.71 26.03 -19.98
C GLU A 237 -4.94 24.71 -20.04
N THR A 238 -5.39 23.85 -20.95
CA THR A 238 -4.84 22.52 -21.11
C THR A 238 -3.37 22.62 -21.53
N THR A 239 -2.44 22.33 -20.62
CA THR A 239 -1.01 22.30 -20.93
C THR A 239 -0.64 21.02 -21.67
N PHE A 240 0.31 21.13 -22.59
CA PHE A 240 0.58 20.10 -23.60
C PHE A 240 2.09 19.83 -23.70
N HIS A 241 2.52 18.62 -23.31
CA HIS A 241 3.93 18.22 -23.35
C HIS A 241 4.21 17.19 -24.45
N LYS A 242 5.26 17.42 -25.25
CA LYS A 242 5.78 16.44 -26.20
C LYS A 242 6.79 15.53 -25.50
N MET A 243 6.56 14.23 -25.54
CA MET A 243 7.30 13.26 -24.71
C MET A 243 8.45 12.55 -25.44
N GLY A 244 8.55 12.71 -26.76
CA GLY A 244 9.66 12.18 -27.54
C GLY A 244 9.58 10.66 -27.69
N ARG A 245 10.72 10.00 -27.83
CA ARG A 245 10.80 8.55 -28.06
C ARG A 245 10.82 7.78 -26.74
N MET A 246 9.84 6.90 -26.52
CA MET A 246 9.78 6.03 -25.33
C MET A 246 9.04 4.72 -25.62
N GLU A 247 9.14 3.72 -24.74
CA GLU A 247 8.35 2.50 -24.86
C GLU A 247 6.85 2.82 -24.76
N ALA A 248 6.04 2.24 -25.66
CA ALA A 248 4.60 2.51 -25.71
C ALA A 248 3.89 2.19 -24.38
N ILE A 249 4.29 1.12 -23.68
CA ILE A 249 3.73 0.80 -22.36
C ILE A 249 4.09 1.84 -21.30
N LYS A 250 5.32 2.38 -21.34
CA LYS A 250 5.74 3.46 -20.44
C LYS A 250 4.94 4.72 -20.71
N TRP A 251 4.61 5.00 -21.98
CA TRP A 251 3.74 6.13 -22.32
C TRP A 251 2.34 6.03 -21.69
N ILE A 252 1.72 4.85 -21.74
CA ILE A 252 0.44 4.60 -21.03
C ILE A 252 0.62 4.82 -19.53
N ALA A 253 1.70 4.30 -18.95
CA ALA A 253 1.99 4.46 -17.53
C ALA A 253 2.16 5.93 -17.13
N THR A 254 2.70 6.78 -18.01
CA THR A 254 2.83 8.23 -17.74
C THR A 254 1.51 9.00 -17.74
N GLN A 255 0.40 8.39 -18.14
CA GLN A 255 -0.93 9.00 -17.97
C GLN A 255 -1.41 8.97 -16.51
N TYR A 256 -0.77 8.14 -15.67
CA TYR A 256 -0.91 8.23 -14.22
C TYR A 256 -0.13 9.43 -13.68
N PRO A 257 -0.65 10.12 -12.64
CA PRO A 257 0.03 11.26 -12.05
C PRO A 257 1.45 10.92 -11.56
N GLY A 258 2.37 11.88 -11.53
CA GLY A 258 3.73 11.64 -11.05
C GLY A 258 4.63 12.87 -11.16
N THR A 259 5.49 13.13 -10.17
CA THR A 259 6.37 14.30 -10.12
C THR A 259 7.55 14.19 -11.07
N SER A 260 7.37 14.61 -12.32
CA SER A 260 8.43 15.37 -13.00
C SER A 260 8.44 16.80 -12.44
N SER A 261 9.49 17.58 -12.70
CA SER A 261 9.62 18.98 -12.22
C SER A 261 8.47 19.90 -12.65
N HIS A 262 7.67 19.47 -13.64
CA HIS A 262 6.50 20.15 -14.19
C HIS A 262 5.35 19.14 -14.38
N SER A 263 5.11 18.28 -13.38
CA SER A 263 4.05 17.29 -13.49
C SER A 263 2.72 17.99 -13.73
N PRO A 264 2.06 17.74 -14.86
CA PRO A 264 0.80 18.40 -15.15
C PRO A 264 -0.36 17.78 -14.33
N PHE A 265 -0.06 16.73 -13.55
CA PHE A 265 -1.01 16.01 -12.72
C PHE A 265 -0.86 16.35 -11.23
N GLU A 266 -0.17 17.44 -10.92
CA GLU A 266 0.11 17.86 -9.55
C GLU A 266 -1.20 17.91 -8.73
N TYR A 267 -2.31 18.33 -9.35
CA TYR A 267 -3.66 18.47 -8.79
C TYR A 267 -4.46 17.18 -8.58
N GLU A 268 -3.90 16.02 -8.92
CA GLU A 268 -4.66 14.76 -8.88
C GLU A 268 -4.19 13.79 -7.79
N PHE A 269 -3.37 14.31 -6.87
CA PHE A 269 -2.94 13.63 -5.67
C PHE A 269 -3.77 14.07 -4.48
N VAL A 270 -4.15 13.11 -3.66
CA VAL A 270 -4.80 13.37 -2.37
C VAL A 270 -3.95 12.87 -1.22
N ILE A 271 -4.21 13.39 -0.03
CA ILE A 271 -3.65 12.85 1.19
C ILE A 271 -4.75 12.10 1.91
N LEU A 272 -4.53 10.81 2.13
CA LEU A 272 -5.44 9.95 2.88
C LEU A 272 -4.78 9.48 4.16
N GLU A 273 -5.60 9.31 5.20
CA GLU A 273 -5.19 8.59 6.40
C GLU A 273 -4.80 7.15 6.05
N GLU A 274 -3.73 6.63 6.67
CA GLU A 274 -3.14 5.34 6.29
C GLU A 274 -4.10 4.16 6.36
N GLY A 275 -4.92 4.09 7.40
CA GLY A 275 -5.92 3.06 7.54
C GLY A 275 -7.00 3.12 6.46
N MET A 276 -7.57 4.31 6.20
CA MET A 276 -8.50 4.50 5.08
C MET A 276 -7.86 4.15 3.73
N ASN A 277 -6.63 4.59 3.49
CA ASN A 277 -5.90 4.30 2.26
C ASN A 277 -5.67 2.79 2.06
N GLY A 278 -5.22 2.10 3.11
CA GLY A 278 -5.05 0.64 3.06
C GLY A 278 -6.35 -0.08 2.71
N ARG A 279 -7.50 0.39 3.24
CA ARG A 279 -8.83 -0.12 2.89
C ARG A 279 -9.20 0.20 1.45
N LYS A 280 -8.95 1.43 0.97
CA LYS A 280 -9.19 1.84 -0.42
C LYS A 280 -8.50 0.89 -1.39
N LYS A 281 -7.21 0.60 -1.18
CA LYS A 281 -6.48 -0.38 -2.00
C LYS A 281 -7.20 -1.73 -2.07
N MET A 282 -7.64 -2.27 -0.93
CA MET A 282 -8.36 -3.55 -0.86
C MET A 282 -9.72 -3.53 -1.56
N VAL A 283 -10.34 -2.37 -1.79
CA VAL A 283 -11.59 -2.25 -2.54
C VAL A 283 -11.35 -2.59 -4.01
N TRP A 284 -10.24 -2.14 -4.56
CA TRP A 284 -9.86 -2.28 -5.97
C TRP A 284 -9.20 -3.61 -6.31
N GLU A 285 -8.56 -4.26 -5.33
CA GLU A 285 -7.94 -5.57 -5.52
C GLU A 285 -8.99 -6.68 -5.71
N GLU A 286 -8.86 -7.41 -6.82
CA GLU A 286 -9.69 -8.57 -7.18
C GLU A 286 -9.51 -9.72 -6.18
N GLY A 287 -10.60 -10.39 -5.80
CA GLY A 287 -10.58 -11.55 -4.91
C GLY A 287 -10.17 -11.28 -3.45
N THR A 288 -9.55 -10.13 -3.17
CA THR A 288 -9.22 -9.67 -1.83
C THR A 288 -10.50 -9.31 -1.07
N SER A 289 -10.57 -9.53 0.24
CA SER A 289 -11.67 -9.01 1.06
C SER A 289 -11.29 -7.61 1.58
N VAL A 290 -12.24 -6.66 1.65
CA VAL A 290 -11.99 -5.29 2.17
C VAL A 290 -11.48 -5.27 3.62
N VAL A 291 -11.71 -6.38 4.33
CA VAL A 291 -11.09 -6.70 5.62
C VAL A 291 -10.57 -8.13 5.56
N LYS A 292 -9.45 -8.39 6.24
CA LYS A 292 -8.90 -9.75 6.38
C LYS A 292 -9.99 -10.71 6.84
N LYS A 293 -10.08 -11.87 6.18
CA LYS A 293 -10.91 -12.98 6.64
C LYS A 293 -10.14 -13.76 7.71
N PRO A 294 -10.82 -14.33 8.71
CA PRO A 294 -10.16 -15.23 9.64
C PRO A 294 -9.57 -16.42 8.88
N THR A 295 -8.30 -16.71 9.15
CA THR A 295 -7.64 -17.93 8.70
C THR A 295 -7.90 -19.01 9.74
N LEU A 296 -8.73 -19.99 9.39
CA LEU A 296 -9.08 -21.08 10.28
C LEU A 296 -8.08 -22.24 10.15
N GLY A 297 -7.76 -22.88 11.27
CA GLY A 297 -7.07 -24.16 11.34
C GLY A 297 -7.96 -25.31 10.89
N SER A 298 -7.40 -26.51 10.88
CA SER A 298 -8.10 -27.75 10.51
C SER A 298 -9.26 -28.10 11.45
N ASP A 299 -9.30 -27.51 12.63
CA ASP A 299 -10.32 -27.63 13.67
C ASP A 299 -11.47 -26.60 13.51
N GLY A 300 -11.41 -25.73 12.50
CA GLY A 300 -12.39 -24.66 12.30
C GLY A 300 -12.21 -23.48 13.28
N LEU A 301 -11.20 -23.51 14.13
CA LEU A 301 -10.83 -22.40 15.02
C LEU A 301 -9.80 -21.50 14.34
N PRO A 302 -9.61 -20.24 14.78
CA PRO A 302 -8.51 -19.41 14.31
C PRO A 302 -7.19 -20.14 14.39
N SER A 303 -6.43 -20.18 13.29
CA SER A 303 -5.10 -20.78 13.30
C SER A 303 -4.22 -20.08 14.34
N TRP A 304 -3.61 -20.86 15.23
CA TRP A 304 -2.69 -20.37 16.26
C TRP A 304 -1.48 -19.60 15.69
N LYS A 305 -1.20 -19.76 14.40
CA LYS A 305 -0.08 -19.08 13.74
C LYS A 305 -0.36 -17.62 13.39
N ASN A 306 -1.61 -17.14 13.46
CA ASN A 306 -1.98 -15.82 12.93
C ASN A 306 -2.63 -14.90 13.98
N LYS A 307 -1.81 -14.02 14.58
CA LYS A 307 -2.22 -12.80 15.33
C LYS A 307 -3.26 -11.96 14.58
N GLU A 308 -3.27 -12.07 13.25
CA GLU A 308 -4.17 -11.36 12.34
C GLU A 308 -5.65 -11.69 12.54
N ASN A 309 -5.97 -12.87 13.07
CA ASN A 309 -7.36 -13.29 13.30
C ASN A 309 -8.07 -12.40 14.34
N SER A 310 -7.33 -11.85 15.31
CA SER A 310 -7.85 -10.91 16.32
C SER A 310 -8.41 -9.62 15.72
N PHE A 311 -8.00 -9.27 14.49
CA PHE A 311 -8.41 -8.05 13.82
C PHE A 311 -9.55 -8.26 12.82
N THR A 312 -10.27 -9.39 12.89
CA THR A 312 -11.44 -9.65 12.05
C THR A 312 -12.72 -9.13 12.70
N MET A 313 -13.71 -8.71 11.92
CA MET A 313 -14.98 -8.24 12.48
C MET A 313 -15.69 -9.32 13.30
N GLU A 314 -15.58 -10.59 12.90
CA GLU A 314 -16.09 -11.75 13.65
C GLU A 314 -15.51 -11.84 15.08
N MET A 315 -14.25 -11.45 15.28
CA MET A 315 -13.62 -11.42 16.61
C MET A 315 -13.95 -10.12 17.34
N LEU A 316 -13.81 -8.99 16.65
CA LEU A 316 -13.96 -7.67 17.24
C LEU A 316 -15.38 -7.40 17.74
N THR A 317 -16.41 -7.83 17.01
CA THR A 317 -17.83 -7.67 17.42
C THR A 317 -18.26 -8.58 18.56
N GLU A 318 -17.43 -9.57 18.91
CA GLU A 318 -17.60 -10.41 20.10
C GLU A 318 -16.60 -10.05 21.22
N ASN A 319 -15.78 -9.01 21.00
CA ASN A 319 -14.72 -8.61 21.92
C ASN A 319 -13.70 -9.73 22.22
N ARG A 320 -13.42 -10.56 21.21
CA ARG A 320 -12.45 -11.66 21.28
C ARG A 320 -11.09 -11.25 20.73
N ALA A 321 -10.05 -11.86 21.29
CA ALA A 321 -8.66 -11.70 20.90
C ALA A 321 -7.97 -13.07 20.91
N TYR A 322 -7.11 -13.32 19.92
CA TYR A 322 -6.14 -14.40 20.01
C TYR A 322 -4.97 -13.99 20.90
N ASP A 323 -4.72 -14.79 21.94
CA ASP A 323 -3.56 -14.65 22.81
C ASP A 323 -2.41 -15.51 22.25
N PRO A 324 -1.30 -14.90 21.79
CA PRO A 324 -0.18 -15.65 21.24
C PRO A 324 0.61 -16.44 22.29
N GLU A 325 0.55 -16.05 23.57
CA GLU A 325 1.25 -16.75 24.66
C GLU A 325 0.50 -18.03 25.04
N ASP A 326 -0.81 -17.90 25.28
CA ASP A 326 -1.67 -19.02 25.67
C ASP A 326 -2.15 -19.85 24.47
N LYS A 327 -1.92 -19.34 23.26
CA LYS A 327 -2.38 -19.89 21.99
C LYS A 327 -3.89 -20.15 21.92
N ASP A 328 -4.66 -19.36 22.63
CA ASP A 328 -6.10 -19.52 22.78
C ASP A 328 -6.86 -18.24 22.39
N VAL A 329 -8.14 -18.40 22.08
CA VAL A 329 -9.05 -17.27 21.87
C VAL A 329 -9.66 -16.88 23.22
N SER A 330 -9.22 -15.76 23.75
CA SER A 330 -9.79 -15.17 24.95
C SER A 330 -10.66 -13.96 24.57
N HIS A 331 -11.36 -13.41 25.56
CA HIS A 331 -12.02 -12.12 25.40
C HIS A 331 -11.08 -11.03 25.92
N TYR A 332 -11.11 -9.88 25.26
CA TYR A 332 -10.49 -8.69 25.83
C TYR A 332 -11.09 -8.40 27.22
N LYS A 333 -10.23 -7.91 28.12
CA LYS A 333 -10.64 -7.61 29.50
C LYS A 333 -11.59 -6.42 29.56
N GLU A 334 -11.52 -5.53 28.58
CA GLU A 334 -12.30 -4.29 28.51
C GLU A 334 -13.08 -4.26 27.18
N ASN A 335 -13.20 -3.12 26.50
CA ASN A 335 -14.02 -2.99 25.29
C ASN A 335 -13.18 -2.83 24.01
N GLU A 336 -11.92 -3.27 24.01
CA GLU A 336 -10.97 -3.05 22.91
C GLU A 336 -11.45 -3.64 21.58
N GLY A 337 -12.04 -4.84 21.60
CA GLY A 337 -12.56 -5.47 20.40
C GLY A 337 -13.71 -4.67 19.81
N TYR A 338 -14.66 -4.21 20.64
CA TYR A 338 -15.76 -3.37 20.17
C TYR A 338 -15.28 -2.02 19.63
N GLN A 339 -14.27 -1.40 20.24
CA GLN A 339 -13.64 -0.20 19.69
C GLN A 339 -13.00 -0.47 18.32
N GLY A 340 -12.33 -1.61 18.19
CA GLY A 340 -11.78 -2.07 16.92
C GLY A 340 -12.85 -2.27 15.85
N ALA A 341 -14.00 -2.86 16.20
CA ALA A 341 -15.12 -3.04 15.28
C ALA A 341 -15.69 -1.69 14.78
N ILE A 342 -15.93 -0.75 15.70
CA ILE A 342 -16.40 0.61 15.38
C ILE A 342 -15.37 1.31 14.48
N HIS A 343 -14.08 1.20 14.80
CA HIS A 343 -13.01 1.81 14.03
C HIS A 343 -12.92 1.26 12.60
N GLN A 344 -12.98 -0.06 12.42
CA GLN A 344 -12.93 -0.68 11.08
C GLN A 344 -14.14 -0.30 10.23
N PHE A 345 -15.34 -0.34 10.82
CA PHE A 345 -16.55 0.05 10.12
C PHE A 345 -16.49 1.52 9.70
N ARG A 346 -16.02 2.39 10.60
CA ARG A 346 -15.78 3.81 10.30
C ARG A 346 -14.78 4.02 9.16
N GLN A 347 -13.66 3.29 9.12
CA GLN A 347 -12.68 3.41 8.03
C GLN A 347 -13.28 3.06 6.67
N LEU A 348 -14.04 1.96 6.59
CA LEU A 348 -14.69 1.57 5.33
C LEU A 348 -15.81 2.53 4.93
N LEU A 349 -16.59 3.02 5.89
CA LEU A 349 -17.56 4.10 5.64
C LEU A 349 -16.86 5.38 5.14
N GLY A 350 -15.68 5.67 5.69
CA GLY A 350 -14.82 6.76 5.21
C GLY A 350 -14.41 6.57 3.75
N VAL A 351 -13.96 5.39 3.35
CA VAL A 351 -13.65 5.08 1.95
C VAL A 351 -14.88 5.22 1.06
N TYR A 352 -16.03 4.69 1.47
CA TYR A 352 -17.28 4.83 0.74
C TYR A 352 -17.67 6.29 0.55
N THR A 353 -17.61 7.09 1.61
CA THR A 353 -17.94 8.52 1.59
C THR A 353 -16.98 9.30 0.71
N TYR A 354 -15.68 9.03 0.83
CA TYR A 354 -14.62 9.62 0.02
C TYR A 354 -14.84 9.38 -1.48
N LEU A 355 -15.10 8.12 -1.87
CA LEU A 355 -15.36 7.77 -3.27
C LEU A 355 -16.74 8.27 -3.74
N GLY A 356 -17.65 8.62 -2.83
CA GLY A 356 -18.93 9.26 -3.16
C GLY A 356 -18.85 10.77 -3.37
N LEU A 357 -17.69 11.40 -3.20
CA LEU A 357 -17.53 12.84 -3.42
C LEU A 357 -17.48 13.15 -4.92
N GLU A 358 -18.27 14.14 -5.34
CA GLU A 358 -18.39 14.56 -6.75
C GLU A 358 -17.05 14.98 -7.36
N GLU A 359 -16.25 15.75 -6.63
CA GLU A 359 -14.91 16.17 -7.04
C GLU A 359 -13.98 14.96 -7.27
N ILE A 360 -13.98 14.00 -6.34
CA ILE A 360 -13.18 12.77 -6.44
C ILE A 360 -13.59 11.94 -7.65
N ASN A 361 -14.89 11.82 -7.89
CA ASN A 361 -15.44 11.10 -9.04
C ASN A 361 -15.09 11.77 -10.37
N THR A 362 -15.12 13.11 -10.41
CA THR A 362 -14.74 13.89 -11.58
C THR A 362 -13.27 13.66 -11.95
N ILE A 363 -12.37 13.74 -10.96
CA ILE A 363 -10.93 13.52 -11.21
C ILE A 363 -10.66 12.05 -11.56
N PHE A 364 -11.32 11.11 -10.89
CA PHE A 364 -11.21 9.68 -11.20
C PHE A 364 -11.56 9.40 -12.67
N LEU A 365 -12.71 9.89 -13.15
CA LEU A 365 -13.13 9.71 -14.54
C LEU A 365 -12.17 10.34 -15.54
N ALA A 366 -11.64 11.53 -15.23
CA ALA A 366 -10.65 12.19 -16.08
C ALA A 366 -9.38 11.33 -16.23
N GLN A 367 -8.87 10.77 -15.13
CA GLN A 367 -7.73 9.85 -15.14
C GLN A 367 -8.00 8.60 -15.99
N VAL A 368 -9.18 8.00 -15.82
CA VAL A 368 -9.60 6.79 -16.56
C VAL A 368 -9.66 7.07 -18.06
N LYS A 369 -10.29 8.19 -18.46
CA LYS A 369 -10.43 8.60 -19.86
C LYS A 369 -9.07 8.85 -20.53
N ARG A 370 -8.13 9.50 -19.85
CA ARG A 370 -6.77 9.73 -20.40
C ARG A 370 -6.02 8.44 -20.69
N VAL A 371 -6.06 7.47 -19.78
CA VAL A 371 -5.46 6.14 -20.02
C VAL A 371 -6.12 5.48 -21.23
N ALA A 372 -7.45 5.55 -21.33
CA ALA A 372 -8.22 5.01 -22.45
C ALA A 372 -7.84 5.65 -23.79
N GLU A 373 -7.64 6.97 -23.81
CA GLU A 373 -7.23 7.72 -24.99
C GLU A 373 -5.78 7.43 -25.40
N ALA A 374 -4.87 7.24 -24.44
CA ALA A 374 -3.51 6.82 -24.74
C ALA A 374 -3.45 5.43 -25.39
N PHE A 375 -4.29 4.49 -24.94
CA PHE A 375 -4.45 3.20 -25.63
C PHE A 375 -4.90 3.40 -27.09
N GLU A 376 -5.99 4.16 -27.30
CA GLU A 376 -6.54 4.39 -28.64
C GLU A 376 -5.51 5.00 -29.60
N TYR A 377 -4.80 6.03 -29.15
CA TYR A 377 -3.77 6.69 -29.94
C TYR A 377 -2.64 5.72 -30.31
N LEU A 378 -2.15 4.93 -29.36
CA LEU A 378 -1.12 3.95 -29.65
C LEU A 378 -1.60 2.92 -30.68
N GLU A 379 -2.80 2.37 -30.50
CA GLU A 379 -3.32 1.31 -31.36
C GLU A 379 -3.68 1.78 -32.78
N LYS A 380 -4.17 3.02 -32.92
CA LYS A 380 -4.62 3.56 -34.23
C LYS A 380 -3.52 4.30 -34.98
N ASP A 381 -2.74 5.11 -34.27
CA ASP A 381 -1.89 6.11 -34.90
C ASP A 381 -0.40 5.76 -34.85
N VAL A 382 0.03 4.96 -33.86
CA VAL A 382 1.47 4.71 -33.63
C VAL A 382 1.88 3.30 -34.03
N LEU A 383 1.37 2.28 -33.33
CA LEU A 383 1.80 0.89 -33.50
C LEU A 383 1.61 0.35 -34.93
N PRO A 384 0.53 0.66 -35.68
CA PRO A 384 0.40 0.17 -37.06
C PRO A 384 1.48 0.65 -38.03
N LYS A 385 2.23 1.71 -37.67
CA LYS A 385 3.30 2.29 -38.49
C LYS A 385 4.69 1.74 -38.15
N VAL A 386 4.80 0.93 -37.09
CA VAL A 386 6.07 0.36 -36.61
C VAL A 386 6.33 -0.97 -37.33
N ASP A 387 7.57 -1.18 -37.78
CA ASP A 387 8.01 -2.47 -38.31
C ASP A 387 8.36 -3.42 -37.16
N PHE A 388 7.55 -4.47 -36.97
CA PHE A 388 7.75 -5.49 -35.94
C PHE A 388 8.36 -6.79 -36.48
N SER A 389 8.89 -6.80 -37.70
CA SER A 389 9.45 -8.01 -38.32
C SER A 389 10.40 -8.77 -37.37
N PRO A 390 10.20 -10.09 -37.17
CA PRO A 390 9.38 -11.00 -37.98
C PRO A 390 7.91 -11.13 -37.55
N LEU A 391 7.45 -10.40 -36.53
CA LEU A 391 6.05 -10.44 -36.12
C LEU A 391 5.14 -9.78 -37.18
N PRO A 392 3.87 -10.21 -37.29
CA PRO A 392 2.93 -9.53 -38.16
C PRO A 392 2.70 -8.08 -37.70
N PRO A 393 2.33 -7.17 -38.62
CA PRO A 393 1.95 -5.80 -38.28
C PRO A 393 0.89 -5.77 -37.18
N TYR A 394 0.95 -4.77 -36.32
CA TYR A 394 0.00 -4.60 -35.23
C TYR A 394 -1.44 -4.49 -35.77
N GLN A 395 -2.36 -5.20 -35.13
CA GLN A 395 -3.79 -5.13 -35.41
C GLN A 395 -4.52 -4.53 -34.22
N TYR A 396 -5.39 -3.54 -34.49
CA TYR A 396 -6.22 -2.88 -33.48
C TYR A 396 -7.00 -3.90 -32.64
N GLN A 397 -6.85 -3.84 -31.32
CA GLN A 397 -7.53 -4.71 -30.35
C GLN A 397 -8.65 -3.98 -29.61
N GLY A 398 -8.66 -2.64 -29.61
CA GLY A 398 -9.68 -1.83 -28.95
C GLY A 398 -9.51 -1.77 -27.43
N PHE A 399 -8.27 -1.64 -26.96
CA PHE A 399 -7.92 -1.49 -25.55
C PHE A 399 -8.59 -0.28 -24.89
N LYS A 400 -8.90 0.80 -25.62
CA LYS A 400 -9.71 1.91 -25.09
C LYS A 400 -11.03 1.41 -24.48
N LYS A 401 -11.82 0.68 -25.27
CA LYS A 401 -13.11 0.15 -24.82
C LYS A 401 -12.91 -0.88 -23.72
N GLN A 402 -11.97 -1.82 -23.90
CA GLN A 402 -11.71 -2.86 -22.91
C GLN A 402 -11.27 -2.28 -21.55
N TRP A 403 -10.49 -1.19 -21.56
CA TRP A 403 -10.06 -0.49 -20.35
C TRP A 403 -11.23 0.19 -19.64
N MET A 404 -12.07 0.92 -20.37
CA MET A 404 -13.27 1.56 -19.82
C MET A 404 -14.21 0.51 -19.20
N ASP A 405 -14.48 -0.58 -19.94
CA ASP A 405 -15.30 -1.69 -19.46
C ASP A 405 -14.70 -2.32 -18.19
N HIS A 406 -13.38 -2.51 -18.15
CA HIS A 406 -12.66 -3.04 -16.99
C HIS A 406 -12.79 -2.14 -15.77
N ILE A 407 -12.61 -0.82 -15.93
CA ILE A 407 -12.71 0.12 -14.81
C ILE A 407 -14.15 0.24 -14.31
N GLU A 408 -15.14 0.29 -15.21
CA GLU A 408 -16.54 0.32 -14.83
C GLU A 408 -16.92 -0.94 -14.02
N GLU A 409 -16.47 -2.12 -14.47
CA GLU A 409 -16.66 -3.38 -13.75
C GLU A 409 -16.01 -3.33 -12.36
N ARG A 410 -14.73 -2.94 -12.27
CA ARG A 410 -14.01 -2.84 -10.99
C ARG A 410 -14.64 -1.82 -10.04
N TYR A 411 -15.15 -0.71 -10.57
CA TYR A 411 -15.86 0.29 -9.78
C TYR A 411 -17.16 -0.28 -9.19
N LYS A 412 -17.98 -0.95 -10.01
CA LYS A 412 -19.23 -1.61 -9.56
C LYS A 412 -18.95 -2.70 -8.53
N GLU A 413 -17.95 -3.53 -8.77
CA GLU A 413 -17.52 -4.57 -7.83
C GLU A 413 -17.03 -3.98 -6.51
N GLY A 414 -16.19 -2.94 -6.57
CA GLY A 414 -15.70 -2.23 -5.40
C GLY A 414 -16.83 -1.66 -4.55
N LYS A 415 -17.81 -0.99 -5.18
CA LYS A 415 -19.03 -0.50 -4.51
C LYS A 415 -19.79 -1.63 -3.84
N GLN A 416 -20.15 -2.65 -4.59
CA GLN A 416 -20.91 -3.79 -4.08
C GLN A 416 -20.19 -4.49 -2.93
N LYS A 417 -18.87 -4.59 -3.00
CA LYS A 417 -18.01 -5.21 -1.98
C LYS A 417 -18.06 -4.45 -0.66
N ILE A 418 -17.94 -3.11 -0.66
CA ILE A 418 -18.08 -2.31 0.56
C ILE A 418 -19.53 -2.37 1.07
N GLU A 419 -20.53 -2.24 0.20
CA GLU A 419 -21.94 -2.26 0.59
C GLU A 419 -22.35 -3.59 1.21
N ASN A 420 -21.94 -4.71 0.62
CA ASN A 420 -22.17 -6.04 1.18
C ASN A 420 -21.50 -6.20 2.54
N TRP A 421 -20.25 -5.71 2.67
CA TRP A 421 -19.54 -5.76 3.94
C TRP A 421 -20.25 -4.93 5.01
N MET A 422 -20.63 -3.68 4.70
CA MET A 422 -21.32 -2.80 5.66
C MET A 422 -22.69 -3.37 6.02
N THR A 423 -23.45 -3.91 5.06
CA THR A 423 -24.74 -4.56 5.29
C THR A 423 -24.61 -5.80 6.19
N LYS A 424 -23.56 -6.61 5.99
CA LYS A 424 -23.29 -7.77 6.85
C LYS A 424 -23.05 -7.36 8.30
N TRP A 425 -22.31 -6.27 8.53
CA TRP A 425 -21.85 -5.89 9.87
C TRP A 425 -22.71 -4.83 10.56
N GLU A 426 -23.58 -4.14 9.83
CA GLU A 426 -24.52 -3.17 10.40
C GLU A 426 -25.34 -3.76 11.56
N PRO A 427 -25.90 -5.00 11.49
CA PRO A 427 -26.63 -5.59 12.61
C PRO A 427 -25.77 -5.74 13.88
N GLU A 428 -24.48 -6.07 13.75
CA GLU A 428 -23.59 -6.20 14.91
C GLU A 428 -23.25 -4.84 15.51
N ILE A 429 -23.01 -3.81 14.68
CA ILE A 429 -22.84 -2.43 15.18
C ILE A 429 -24.13 -1.93 15.85
N LYS A 430 -25.30 -2.32 15.33
CA LYS A 430 -26.59 -2.01 15.94
C LYS A 430 -26.75 -2.65 17.31
N LYS A 431 -26.34 -3.90 17.51
CA LYS A 431 -26.31 -4.51 18.86
C LYS A 431 -25.46 -3.72 19.84
N LEU A 432 -24.31 -3.18 19.40
CA LEU A 432 -23.46 -2.32 20.22
C LEU A 432 -24.18 -1.00 20.59
N ALA A 433 -24.88 -0.38 19.63
CA ALA A 433 -25.68 0.83 19.81
C ALA A 433 -26.91 0.60 20.72
N ASP A 434 -27.50 -0.59 20.69
CA ASP A 434 -28.63 -0.96 21.56
C ASP A 434 -28.15 -1.38 22.96
N GLY A 435 -26.83 -1.49 23.19
CA GLY A 435 -26.24 -2.01 24.42
C GLY A 435 -26.47 -3.52 24.63
N SER A 436 -26.94 -4.23 23.60
CA SER A 436 -27.30 -5.64 23.62
C SER A 436 -26.08 -6.52 23.32
N ARG A 437 -25.15 -6.60 24.28
CA ARG A 437 -23.87 -7.33 24.11
C ARG A 437 -23.97 -8.77 24.62
N PRO A 438 -23.41 -9.75 23.89
CA PRO A 438 -23.30 -11.12 24.39
C PRO A 438 -22.39 -11.17 25.63
N GLY A 439 -22.92 -11.61 26.78
CA GLY A 439 -22.13 -12.33 27.78
C GLY A 439 -21.28 -11.57 28.80
N TYR A 440 -21.31 -10.23 28.89
CA TYR A 440 -20.54 -9.52 29.93
C TYR A 440 -21.46 -8.86 30.98
N SER A 441 -21.47 -9.47 32.17
CA SER A 441 -22.01 -8.84 33.38
C SER A 441 -21.18 -7.60 33.71
N LYS A 442 -21.86 -6.46 33.92
CA LYS A 442 -21.33 -5.20 34.46
C LYS A 442 -20.18 -5.47 35.44
N ARG A 443 -18.93 -5.24 35.02
CA ARG A 443 -17.81 -5.10 35.95
C ARG A 443 -17.62 -3.60 36.17
N ASP A 444 -17.61 -3.19 37.43
CA ASP A 444 -17.28 -1.83 37.82
C ASP A 444 -15.81 -1.56 37.45
N ILE A 445 -15.58 -0.82 36.37
CA ILE A 445 -14.24 -0.46 35.91
C ILE A 445 -13.85 0.85 36.59
N GLU A 446 -12.92 0.77 37.55
CA GLU A 446 -12.21 1.95 38.06
C GLU A 446 -11.35 2.59 36.97
N LYS A 447 -11.50 3.91 36.85
CA LYS A 447 -10.94 4.78 35.80
C LYS A 447 -9.41 4.66 35.65
N LYS A 448 -8.92 4.20 34.50
CA LYS A 448 -7.56 4.52 33.96
C LYS A 448 -7.56 4.50 32.42
N ASP A 449 -7.02 5.53 31.76
CA ASP A 449 -6.60 5.71 30.35
C ASP A 449 -7.42 5.27 29.10
N MET A 450 -7.64 6.21 28.17
CA MET A 450 -8.82 6.30 27.30
C MET A 450 -8.84 5.56 25.94
N CYS A 451 -7.78 4.85 25.51
CA CYS A 451 -7.82 4.20 24.18
C CYS A 451 -8.15 2.70 24.23
N SER A 452 -7.99 2.04 25.38
CA SER A 452 -8.42 0.64 25.60
C SER A 452 -9.67 0.51 26.50
N LYS A 453 -10.02 1.59 27.22
CA LYS A 453 -11.03 1.56 28.29
C LYS A 453 -12.33 2.29 27.99
N ALA A 454 -12.79 2.32 26.74
CA ALA A 454 -14.08 2.94 26.47
C ALA A 454 -15.14 2.25 27.33
N THR A 455 -15.89 3.03 28.11
CA THR A 455 -16.99 2.53 28.93
C THR A 455 -18.10 1.96 28.03
N ASP A 456 -18.98 1.16 28.62
CA ASP A 456 -20.11 0.62 27.87
C ASP A 456 -20.98 1.73 27.27
N GLN A 457 -21.17 2.81 28.02
CA GLN A 457 -21.91 3.97 27.54
C GLN A 457 -21.20 4.65 26.36
N GLU A 458 -19.87 4.80 26.40
CA GLU A 458 -19.12 5.37 25.28
C GLU A 458 -19.18 4.49 24.03
N ILE A 459 -19.04 3.16 24.16
CA ILE A 459 -19.20 2.24 23.02
C ILE A 459 -20.58 2.37 22.38
N LYS A 460 -21.62 2.45 23.23
CA LYS A 460 -23.00 2.62 22.79
C LYS A 460 -23.16 3.92 21.99
N GLU A 461 -22.77 5.05 22.58
CA GLU A 461 -22.87 6.37 21.95
C GLU A 461 -22.06 6.46 20.65
N ARG A 462 -20.88 5.85 20.61
CA ARG A 462 -20.05 5.79 19.41
C ARG A 462 -20.72 4.99 18.30
N ALA A 463 -21.28 3.83 18.63
CA ALA A 463 -22.00 3.00 17.66
C ALA A 463 -23.28 3.70 17.14
N GLU A 464 -24.03 4.37 18.01
CA GLU A 464 -25.20 5.18 17.61
C GLU A 464 -24.83 6.28 16.61
N ARG A 465 -23.75 7.02 16.89
CA ARG A 465 -23.25 8.08 15.99
C ARG A 465 -22.77 7.51 14.65
N LEU A 466 -22.03 6.39 14.68
CA LEU A 466 -21.59 5.72 13.47
C LEU A 466 -22.77 5.27 12.59
N LEU A 467 -23.80 4.66 13.18
CA LEU A 467 -25.00 4.23 12.45
C LEU A 467 -25.77 5.42 11.89
N LYS A 468 -25.77 6.56 12.58
CA LYS A 468 -26.35 7.79 12.04
C LYS A 468 -25.62 8.25 10.78
N VAL A 469 -24.29 8.36 10.82
CA VAL A 469 -23.50 8.75 9.63
C VAL A 469 -23.65 7.72 8.51
N TYR A 470 -23.68 6.43 8.84
CA TYR A 470 -23.94 5.38 7.86
C TYR A 470 -25.30 5.57 7.18
N LYS A 471 -26.37 5.85 7.92
CA LYS A 471 -27.72 6.08 7.34
C LYS A 471 -27.80 7.37 6.52
N ASP A 472 -27.11 8.40 6.95
CA ASP A 472 -27.10 9.72 6.30
C ASP A 472 -26.10 9.80 5.12
N ARG A 473 -25.39 8.70 4.81
CA ARG A 473 -24.36 8.67 3.76
C ARG A 473 -24.97 8.97 2.39
N LYS A 474 -24.27 9.77 1.59
CA LYS A 474 -24.58 9.95 0.17
C LYS A 474 -24.26 8.67 -0.58
N GLU A 475 -25.02 8.40 -1.64
CA GLU A 475 -24.75 7.24 -2.49
C GLU A 475 -23.43 7.44 -3.26
N TRP A 476 -22.63 6.39 -3.32
CA TRP A 476 -21.46 6.34 -4.19
C TRP A 476 -21.90 6.10 -5.64
N VAL A 477 -21.93 7.15 -6.47
CA VAL A 477 -22.36 7.10 -7.87
C VAL A 477 -21.33 7.77 -8.78
N VAL A 478 -20.98 7.11 -9.88
CA VAL A 478 -20.20 7.65 -11.00
C VAL A 478 -20.95 7.38 -12.28
N ASP A 479 -21.01 8.39 -13.14
CA ASP A 479 -21.54 8.28 -14.48
C ASP A 479 -20.39 8.04 -15.48
N PHE A 480 -20.34 6.83 -16.05
CA PHE A 480 -19.36 6.46 -17.07
C PHE A 480 -19.84 6.76 -18.51
N SER A 481 -21.02 7.35 -18.67
CA SER A 481 -21.62 7.61 -20.00
C SER A 481 -20.93 8.66 -20.85
#